data_AF-A0A2N0NCE1-F1
#
_entry.id   AF-A0A2N0NCE1-F1
#
_cell.length_a   1.000
_cell.length_b   1.000
_cell.length_c   1.000
_cell.angle_alpha   90.00
_cell.angle_beta   90.00
_cell.angle_gamma   90.00
#
_symmetry.space_group_name_H-M   'P 1'
#
loop_
_entity.id
_entity.type
_entity.pdbx_description
1 polymer ?
#
loop_
_entity_poly.entity_id
_entity_poly.type
_entity_poly.pdbx_seq_one_letter_code
_entity_poly.pdbx_strand_id
1 'polypeptide(L)' 'NVDSSKKLKVQVWDEDKVGKDVLIGEDEIDLSEVISKNHVDAWFNLTNDSKSTGEIHLIMEFTPK' A
#
# COMPACT_ATOMS: atom_id res chain seq x y z
N ASN A 1 12.69 -5.09 19.94
CA ASN A 1 11.31 -4.58 19.98
C ASN A 1 11.03 -4.02 18.60
N VAL A 2 10.57 -4.85 17.67
CA VAL A 2 10.29 -4.43 16.29
C VAL A 2 8.86 -3.89 16.32
N ASP A 3 8.75 -2.56 16.30
CA ASP A 3 7.49 -1.86 16.42
C ASP A 3 6.61 -2.14 15.20
N SER A 4 5.59 -2.97 15.38
CA SER A 4 4.62 -3.35 14.34
C SER A 4 3.66 -2.21 13.93
N SER A 5 3.86 -0.98 14.44
CA SER A 5 2.97 0.17 14.21
C SER A 5 3.26 0.98 12.94
N LYS A 6 4.26 0.61 12.12
CA LYS A 6 4.72 1.41 10.97
C LYS A 6 4.36 0.82 9.60
N LYS A 7 3.13 0.34 9.42
CA LYS A 7 2.69 -0.21 8.14
C LYS A 7 1.47 0.50 7.60
N LEU A 8 1.47 0.75 6.29
CA LEU A 8 0.34 1.28 5.54
C LEU A 8 -0.25 0.15 4.69
N LYS A 9 -1.48 -0.27 5.02
CA LYS A 9 -2.22 -1.19 4.17
C LYS A 9 -2.92 -0.43 3.06
N VAL A 10 -2.66 -0.81 1.81
CA VAL A 10 -3.29 -0.26 0.61
C VAL A 10 -4.10 -1.37 -0.07
N GLN A 11 -5.34 -1.07 -0.46
CA GLN A 11 -6.21 -2.01 -1.15
C GLN A 11 -6.85 -1.34 -2.36
N VAL A 12 -6.87 -2.05 -3.50
CA VAL A 12 -7.52 -1.61 -4.73
C VAL A 12 -8.75 -2.47 -4.97
N TRP A 13 -9.90 -1.81 -5.12
CA TRP A 13 -11.20 -2.45 -5.29
C TRP A 13 -11.82 -2.04 -6.63
N ASP A 14 -12.52 -2.95 -7.27
CA ASP A 14 -13.42 -2.66 -8.39
C ASP A 14 -14.78 -2.23 -7.81
N GLU A 15 -15.24 -1.03 -8.18
CA GLU A 15 -16.51 -0.47 -7.70
C GLU A 15 -17.66 -0.93 -8.59
N ASP A 16 -18.55 -1.75 -8.04
CA ASP A 16 -19.71 -2.27 -8.76
C ASP A 16 -21.00 -1.52 -8.39
N LYS A 17 -21.70 -0.97 -9.39
CA LYS A 17 -22.97 -0.25 -9.19
C LYS A 17 -24.09 -1.10 -8.60
N VAL A 18 -24.07 -2.41 -8.86
CA VAL A 18 -25.02 -3.40 -8.35
C VAL A 18 -24.26 -4.68 -8.04
N GLY A 19 -23.97 -4.94 -6.77
CA GLY A 19 -23.17 -6.09 -6.37
C GLY A 19 -22.38 -5.81 -5.10
N LYS A 20 -21.36 -6.64 -4.85
CA LYS A 20 -20.32 -6.39 -3.86
C LYS A 20 -19.03 -6.07 -4.60
N ASP A 21 -18.33 -5.05 -4.15
CA ASP A 21 -17.02 -4.69 -4.67
C ASP A 21 -16.04 -5.88 -4.60
N VAL A 22 -15.21 -6.01 -5.63
CA VAL A 22 -14.22 -7.08 -5.76
C VAL A 22 -12.83 -6.54 -5.45
N LEU A 23 -12.13 -7.17 -4.51
CA LEU A 23 -10.73 -6.85 -4.23
C LEU A 23 -9.86 -7.25 -5.43
N ILE A 24 -9.19 -6.29 -6.05
CA ILE A 24 -8.23 -6.54 -7.14
C ILE A 24 -6.88 -6.93 -6.55
N GLY A 25 -6.43 -6.24 -5.51
CA GLY A 25 -5.18 -6.56 -4.82
C GLY A 25 -4.87 -5.61 -3.68
N GLU A 26 -3.92 -6.03 -2.85
CA GLU A 26 -3.45 -5.27 -1.70
C GLU A 26 -1.93 -5.36 -1.53
N ASP A 27 -1.38 -4.38 -0.84
CA ASP A 27 0.00 -4.39 -0.36
C ASP A 27 0.07 -3.80 1.07
N GLU A 28 1.11 -4.20 1.80
CA GLU A 28 1.39 -3.73 3.15
C GLU A 28 2.78 -3.06 3.18
N ILE A 29 2.77 -1.73 3.06
CA ILE A 29 3.96 -0.92 2.85
C ILE A 29 4.60 -0.54 4.20
N ASP A 30 5.89 -0.80 4.35
CA ASP A 30 6.66 -0.37 5.53
C ASP A 30 6.97 1.14 5.47
N LEU A 31 6.42 1.89 6.43
CA LEU A 31 6.61 3.33 6.53
C LEU A 31 7.98 3.73 7.09
N SER A 32 8.78 2.78 7.57
CA SER A 32 10.13 3.06 8.07
C SER A 32 11.01 3.76 7.04
N GLU A 33 10.82 3.44 5.75
CA GLU A 33 11.56 4.07 4.67
C GLU A 33 11.22 5.55 4.53
N VAL A 34 9.93 5.90 4.39
CA VAL A 34 9.51 7.31 4.24
C VAL A 34 9.78 8.12 5.52
N ILE A 35 9.66 7.51 6.70
CA ILE A 35 10.03 8.16 7.97
C ILE A 35 11.54 8.46 8.01
N SER A 36 12.38 7.60 7.43
CA SER A 36 13.84 7.79 7.41
C SER A 36 14.32 8.77 6.32
N LYS A 37 13.66 8.78 5.16
CA LYS A 37 14.06 9.55 3.97
C LYS A 37 13.27 10.84 3.76
N ASN A 38 12.18 11.03 4.52
CA ASN A 38 11.15 12.06 4.34
C ASN A 38 10.37 12.01 3.02
N HIS A 39 10.82 11.20 2.05
CA HIS A 39 10.22 11.08 0.73
C HIS A 39 10.47 9.69 0.14
N VAL A 40 9.43 9.12 -0.50
CA VAL A 40 9.47 7.89 -1.28
C VAL A 40 8.63 8.10 -2.53
N ASP A 41 9.17 7.71 -3.69
CA ASP A 41 8.49 7.70 -4.99
C ASP A 41 8.81 6.36 -5.65
N ALA A 42 7.86 5.43 -5.64
CA ALA A 42 8.11 4.04 -6.03
C ALA A 42 6.84 3.30 -6.48
N TRP A 43 7.07 2.22 -7.22
CA TRP A 43 6.06 1.21 -7.55
C TRP A 43 6.04 0.11 -6.48
N PHE A 44 4.83 -0.30 -6.10
CA PHE A 44 4.55 -1.32 -5.09
C PHE A 44 3.73 -2.44 -5.72
N ASN A 45 4.08 -3.69 -5.42
CA ASN A 45 3.41 -4.85 -6.01
C ASN A 45 2.10 -5.15 -5.28
N LEU A 46 0.99 -5.19 -6.00
CA LEU A 46 -0.29 -5.63 -5.47
C LEU A 46 -0.40 -7.15 -5.55
N THR A 47 -0.94 -7.75 -4.49
CA THR A 47 -1.20 -9.19 -4.43
C THR A 47 -2.63 -9.51 -4.02
N ASN A 48 -3.14 -10.63 -4.52
CA ASN A 48 -4.39 -11.24 -4.07
C ASN A 48 -4.22 -12.76 -4.08
N ASP A 49 -4.52 -13.43 -2.96
CA ASP A 49 -4.34 -14.88 -2.81
C ASP A 49 -2.95 -15.40 -3.27
N SER A 50 -1.88 -14.70 -2.87
CA SER A 50 -0.48 -14.97 -3.26
C SER A 50 -0.15 -14.80 -4.74
N LYS A 51 -1.05 -14.24 -5.55
CA LYS A 51 -0.79 -13.90 -6.95
C LYS A 51 -0.55 -12.41 -7.09
N SER A 52 0.46 -12.04 -7.88
CA SER A 52 0.62 -10.65 -8.31
C SER A 52 -0.56 -10.25 -9.21
N THR A 53 -1.18 -9.12 -8.90
CA THR A 53 -2.34 -8.59 -9.65
C THR A 53 -2.07 -7.24 -10.30
N GLY A 54 -0.83 -6.75 -10.20
CA GLY A 54 -0.36 -5.50 -10.80
C GLY A 54 0.55 -4.72 -9.86
N GLU A 55 0.77 -3.46 -10.19
CA GLU A 55 1.58 -2.54 -9.40
C GLU A 55 0.83 -1.22 -9.20
N ILE A 56 1.08 -0.54 -8.07
CA ILE A 56 0.59 0.80 -7.78
C ILE A 56 1.77 1.76 -7.56
N HIS A 57 1.72 2.93 -8.19
CA HIS A 57 2.71 3.98 -8.00
C HIS A 57 2.26 4.90 -6.86
N LEU A 58 3.11 5.07 -5.85
CA LEU A 58 2.82 5.93 -4.71
C LEU A 58 3.98 6.89 -4.45
N ILE A 59 3.60 8.15 -4.19
CA ILE A 59 4.48 9.17 -3.64
C ILE A 59 4.07 9.39 -2.19
N MET A 60 5.02 9.24 -1.28
CA MET A 60 4.80 9.40 0.16
C MET A 60 5.78 10.43 0.72
N GLU A 61 5.28 11.32 1.57
CA GLU A 61 6.09 12.34 2.25
C GLU A 61 5.82 12.31 3.75
N PHE A 62 6.88 12.45 4.54
CA PHE A 62 6.80 12.50 6.00
C PHE A 62 7.36 13.83 6.53
N THR A 63 6.60 14.49 7.40
CA THR A 63 7.01 15.72 8.09
C THR A 63 6.84 15.52 9.60
N PRO A 64 7.93 15.55 10.40
CA PRO A 64 7.84 15.53 11.85
C PRO A 64 7.05 16.74 12.38
N LYS A 65 6.25 16.54 13.44
CA LYS A 65 5.61 17.64 14.17
C LYS A 65 6.55 18.30 15.16
#